data_AF-A0A2V5LFL5-F1
#
_entry.id   AF-A0A2V5LFL5-F1
#
_cell.length_a   1.000
_cell.length_b   1.000
_cell.length_c   1.000
_cell.angle_alpha   90.00
_cell.angle_beta   90.00
_cell.angle_gamma   90.00
#
_symmetry.space_group_name_H-M   'P 1'
#
loop_
_entity.id
_entity.type
_entity.pdbx_description
1 polymer ?
#
loop_
_entity_poly.entity_id
_entity_poly.type
_entity_poly.pdbx_seq_one_letter_code
_entity_poly.pdbx_strand_id
1 'polypeptide(L)'
;MNAILRLALIAAFVASSIAPASAKRKGTRERTPSKADVEAATRLQVFLDRANFSPGKIDGRYNDLTWKAVALYRTSRGEQPQTSPAQAHAKHSKAKSNPAPDVNGLDLASVDPVFVPYTVTEADLQSVGPSPKEPPQQAKLKFLPYHDPADALAEKFHSDIHFLEQLNPGKLKAVKAGDQLIVPNVEPFELASVKDIKPGSEVSSQAANEVEDQADAQSGTPAENTGTGAAVVVKIDTKSNTLGV
;
A
#
# COMPACT_ATOMS: atom_id res chain seq x y z
N MET A 1 66.42 47.90 -11.06
CA MET A 1 65.36 48.72 -10.43
C MET A 1 64.32 49.00 -11.51
N ASN A 2 63.08 48.56 -11.24
CA ASN A 2 61.82 48.92 -11.89
C ASN A 2 61.48 48.32 -13.27
N ALA A 3 60.61 47.32 -13.19
CA ALA A 3 59.66 46.93 -14.22
C ALA A 3 58.76 48.10 -14.63
N ILE A 4 58.12 47.98 -15.81
CA ILE A 4 56.69 48.32 -16.12
C ILE A 4 56.49 48.95 -17.53
N LEU A 5 55.80 48.17 -18.39
CA LEU A 5 54.70 48.54 -19.33
C LEU A 5 54.92 49.01 -20.81
N ARG A 6 54.02 48.43 -21.64
CA ARG A 6 53.31 48.91 -22.87
C ARG A 6 53.98 48.63 -24.23
N LEU A 7 53.56 47.66 -25.08
CA LEU A 7 52.26 47.29 -25.72
C LEU A 7 52.08 47.92 -27.13
N ALA A 8 52.10 47.07 -28.17
CA ALA A 8 51.35 47.17 -29.45
C ALA A 8 51.70 45.93 -30.33
N LEU A 9 50.80 44.94 -30.47
CA LEU A 9 49.80 44.74 -31.56
C LEU A 9 50.40 44.21 -32.88
N ILE A 10 49.98 43.00 -33.32
CA ILE A 10 49.43 42.71 -34.66
C ILE A 10 48.87 41.26 -34.71
N ALA A 11 47.61 41.22 -35.16
CA ALA A 11 46.74 40.18 -35.71
C ALA A 11 47.18 38.70 -35.83
N ALA A 12 46.31 37.80 -35.35
CA ALA A 12 45.95 36.57 -36.06
C ALA A 12 44.50 36.18 -35.73
N PHE A 13 43.62 36.36 -36.71
CA PHE A 13 42.21 35.97 -36.67
C PHE A 13 42.13 34.45 -36.87
N VAL A 14 41.86 33.68 -35.82
CA VAL A 14 41.54 32.25 -35.96
C VAL A 14 40.10 32.04 -35.54
N ALA A 15 39.25 31.83 -36.55
CA ALA A 15 37.88 31.40 -36.37
C ALA A 15 37.87 30.00 -35.73
N SER A 16 37.42 29.91 -34.48
CA SER A 16 36.97 28.64 -33.89
C SER A 16 35.45 28.65 -33.79
N SER A 17 34.85 27.99 -34.78
CA SER A 17 33.46 27.60 -34.79
C SER A 17 33.17 26.72 -33.58
N ILE A 18 32.44 27.24 -32.59
CA ILE A 18 31.89 26.43 -31.51
C ILE A 18 30.76 25.61 -32.13
N ALA A 19 31.03 24.36 -32.50
CA ALA A 19 29.97 23.41 -32.74
C ALA A 19 29.24 23.18 -31.41
N PRO A 20 27.91 23.34 -31.33
CA PRO A 20 27.20 22.93 -30.13
C PRO A 20 27.34 21.42 -30.02
N ALA A 21 28.06 20.96 -29.01
CA ALA A 21 28.06 19.56 -28.62
C ALA A 21 26.61 19.20 -28.25
N SER A 22 25.90 18.58 -29.19
CA SER A 22 24.60 18.00 -28.93
C SER A 22 24.82 16.83 -27.97
N ALA A 23 24.74 17.13 -26.67
CA ALA A 23 24.69 16.13 -25.63
C ALA A 23 23.43 15.29 -25.89
N LYS A 24 23.62 14.13 -26.52
CA LYS A 24 22.59 13.08 -26.60
C LYS A 24 22.15 12.81 -25.17
N ARG A 25 20.97 13.33 -24.80
CA ARG A 25 20.28 12.96 -23.56
C ARG A 25 20.09 11.45 -23.60
N LYS A 26 20.93 10.74 -22.85
CA LYS A 26 20.78 9.30 -22.66
C LYS A 26 19.43 9.11 -21.99
N GLY A 27 18.46 8.58 -22.74
CA GLY A 27 17.12 8.32 -22.23
C GLY A 27 17.23 7.55 -20.91
N THR A 28 16.58 8.08 -19.87
CA THR A 28 16.54 7.48 -18.54
C THR A 28 15.87 6.13 -18.68
N ARG A 29 16.66 5.06 -18.79
CA ARG A 29 16.15 3.69 -18.78
C ARG A 29 15.57 3.45 -17.39
N GLU A 30 14.34 2.95 -17.34
CA GLU A 30 13.65 2.56 -16.12
C GLU A 30 14.55 1.62 -15.32
N ARG A 31 14.93 2.01 -14.09
CA ARG A 31 15.80 1.22 -13.23
C ARG A 31 14.97 0.07 -12.66
N THR A 32 15.36 -1.17 -12.95
CA THR A 32 14.80 -2.33 -12.24
C THR A 32 15.10 -2.19 -10.75
N PRO A 33 14.11 -2.34 -9.86
CA PRO A 33 14.34 -2.28 -8.41
C PRO A 33 15.43 -3.25 -7.99
N SER A 34 16.36 -2.78 -7.16
CA SER A 34 17.37 -3.65 -6.54
C SER A 34 16.75 -4.48 -5.41
N LYS A 35 17.46 -5.51 -4.93
CA LYS A 35 17.01 -6.28 -3.75
C LYS A 35 16.80 -5.39 -2.52
N ALA A 36 17.66 -4.39 -2.33
CA ALA A 36 17.53 -3.43 -1.24
C ALA A 36 16.30 -2.54 -1.40
N ASP A 37 15.95 -2.13 -2.63
CA ASP A 37 14.72 -1.37 -2.89
C ASP A 37 13.47 -2.19 -2.55
N VAL A 38 13.48 -3.49 -2.92
CA VAL A 38 12.39 -4.44 -2.63
C VAL A 38 12.25 -4.69 -1.13
N GLU A 39 13.36 -4.90 -0.43
CA GLU A 39 13.37 -5.08 1.02
C GLU A 39 12.87 -3.82 1.74
N ALA A 40 13.31 -2.63 1.33
CA ALA A 40 12.85 -1.37 1.90
C ALA A 40 11.34 -1.16 1.70
N ALA A 41 10.82 -1.47 0.51
CA ALA A 41 9.39 -1.41 0.25
C ALA A 41 8.60 -2.43 1.07
N THR A 42 9.11 -3.67 1.17
CA THR A 42 8.50 -4.72 2.00
C THR A 42 8.47 -4.31 3.47
N ARG A 43 9.58 -3.76 3.99
CA ARG A 43 9.68 -3.26 5.37
C ARG A 43 8.61 -2.22 5.68
N LEU A 44 8.39 -1.27 4.76
CA LEU A 44 7.32 -0.28 4.89
C LEU A 44 5.93 -0.92 4.85
N GLN A 45 5.68 -1.85 3.92
CA GLN A 45 4.39 -2.54 3.82
C GLN A 45 4.08 -3.33 5.10
N VAL A 46 5.03 -4.11 5.61
CA VAL A 46 4.89 -4.86 6.87
C VAL A 46 4.67 -3.93 8.07
N PHE A 47 5.40 -2.80 8.13
CA PHE A 47 5.18 -1.80 9.18
C PHE A 47 3.73 -1.29 9.18
N LEU A 48 3.21 -0.94 8.00
CA LEU A 48 1.84 -0.42 7.84
C LEU A 48 0.78 -1.49 8.16
N ASP A 49 1.02 -2.72 7.71
CA ASP A 49 0.16 -3.88 8.00
C ASP A 49 0.03 -4.11 9.51
N ARG A 50 1.16 -4.18 10.23
CA ARG A 50 1.21 -4.33 11.70
C ARG A 50 0.64 -3.13 12.46
N ALA A 51 0.56 -1.96 11.81
CA ALA A 51 -0.07 -0.78 12.36
C ALA A 51 -1.59 -0.71 12.06
N ASN A 52 -2.17 -1.73 11.42
CA ASN A 52 -3.56 -1.80 10.95
C ASN A 52 -3.91 -0.77 9.85
N PHE A 53 -2.91 -0.32 9.10
CA PHE A 53 -3.09 0.49 7.89
C PHE A 53 -2.76 -0.37 6.68
N SER A 54 -3.72 -1.17 6.21
CA SER A 54 -3.46 -2.17 5.16
C SER A 54 -2.83 -1.53 3.90
N PRO A 55 -1.61 -1.96 3.50
CA PRO A 55 -0.98 -1.52 2.27
C PRO A 55 -1.53 -2.25 1.03
N GLY A 56 -2.60 -3.04 1.18
CA GLY A 56 -3.00 -4.08 0.25
C GLY A 56 -2.09 -5.30 0.38
N LYS A 57 -1.87 -5.99 -0.73
CA LYS A 57 -0.91 -7.10 -0.79
C LYS A 57 0.53 -6.62 -0.61
N ILE A 58 1.32 -7.40 0.11
CA ILE A 58 2.76 -7.23 0.25
C ILE A 58 3.42 -7.77 -1.03
N ASP A 59 4.00 -6.88 -1.81
CA ASP A 59 4.61 -7.18 -3.10
C ASP A 59 6.02 -6.59 -3.27
N GLY A 60 6.54 -5.93 -2.24
CA GLY A 60 7.84 -5.28 -2.25
C GLY A 60 7.91 -4.07 -3.19
N ARG A 61 6.78 -3.39 -3.43
CA ARG A 61 6.68 -2.22 -4.32
C ARG A 61 5.86 -1.10 -3.66
N TYR A 62 6.19 0.15 -3.95
CA TYR A 62 5.41 1.31 -3.49
C TYR A 62 4.14 1.50 -4.33
N ASN A 63 3.21 0.55 -4.29
CA ASN A 63 1.97 0.61 -5.06
C ASN A 63 1.00 1.70 -4.52
N ASP A 64 -0.07 1.98 -5.26
CA ASP A 64 -1.04 3.02 -4.88
C ASP A 64 -1.67 2.79 -3.51
N LEU A 65 -1.86 1.54 -3.10
CA LEU A 65 -2.39 1.19 -1.78
C LEU A 65 -1.38 1.45 -0.67
N THR A 66 -0.10 1.15 -0.91
CA THR A 66 1.00 1.50 0.01
C THR A 66 1.06 3.01 0.23
N TRP A 67 0.96 3.82 -0.84
CA TRP A 67 0.91 5.28 -0.73
C TRP A 67 -0.29 5.78 0.06
N LYS A 68 -1.48 5.23 -0.19
CA LYS A 68 -2.70 5.58 0.56
C LYS A 68 -2.58 5.20 2.04
N ALA A 69 -2.02 4.03 2.34
CA ALA A 69 -1.78 3.58 3.70
C ALA A 69 -0.83 4.51 4.46
N VAL A 70 0.28 4.95 3.83
CA VAL A 70 1.16 5.98 4.41
C VAL A 70 0.40 7.28 4.67
N ALA A 71 -0.43 7.75 3.74
CA ALA A 71 -1.20 8.98 3.90
C ALA A 71 -2.20 8.89 5.06
N LEU A 72 -2.88 7.75 5.22
CA LEU A 72 -3.80 7.50 6.32
C LEU A 72 -3.07 7.38 7.66
N TYR A 73 -1.94 6.67 7.69
CA TYR A 73 -1.08 6.54 8.88
C TYR A 73 -0.55 7.91 9.35
N ARG A 74 -0.19 8.80 8.42
CA ARG A 74 0.22 10.17 8.77
C ARG A 74 -0.94 10.99 9.31
N THR A 75 -2.09 10.93 8.63
CA THR A 75 -3.32 11.61 9.09
C THR A 75 -3.72 11.18 10.50
N SER A 76 -3.63 9.89 10.84
CA SER A 76 -3.98 9.39 12.18
C SER A 76 -3.06 9.90 13.29
N ARG A 77 -1.85 10.35 12.95
CA ARG A 77 -0.90 11.02 13.86
C ARG A 77 -1.02 12.55 13.85
N GLY A 78 -1.99 13.12 13.15
CA GLY A 78 -2.15 14.57 12.97
C GLY A 78 -1.10 15.20 12.06
N GLU A 79 -0.38 14.40 11.26
CA GLU A 79 0.62 14.87 10.31
C GLU A 79 0.00 15.19 8.94
N GLN A 80 0.71 15.96 8.13
CA GLN A 80 0.29 16.21 6.76
C GLN A 80 0.34 14.91 5.94
N PRO A 81 -0.75 14.53 5.25
CA PRO A 81 -0.76 13.33 4.43
C PRO A 81 0.17 13.49 3.24
N GLN A 82 0.84 12.39 2.89
CA GLN A 82 1.72 12.36 1.73
C GLN A 82 0.93 12.02 0.46
N THR A 83 1.10 12.80 -0.60
CA THR A 83 0.47 12.52 -1.90
C THR A 83 1.36 11.63 -2.76
N SER A 84 0.77 10.64 -3.44
CA SER A 84 1.55 9.83 -4.38
C SER A 84 1.96 10.67 -5.61
N PRO A 85 3.11 10.38 -6.24
CA PRO A 85 3.52 11.01 -7.50
C PRO A 85 2.48 10.88 -8.60
N ALA A 86 1.79 9.73 -8.67
CA ALA A 86 0.69 9.51 -9.62
C ALA A 86 -0.46 10.50 -9.40
N GLN A 87 -0.81 10.79 -8.15
CA GLN A 87 -1.83 11.79 -7.80
C GLN A 87 -1.33 13.22 -7.97
N ALA A 88 -0.07 13.50 -7.65
CA ALA A 88 0.54 14.83 -7.79
C ALA A 88 0.71 15.24 -9.27
N HIS A 89 0.95 14.29 -10.16
CA HIS A 89 1.22 14.53 -11.59
C HIS A 89 0.02 14.33 -12.52
N ALA A 90 -1.20 14.18 -12.00
CA ALA A 90 -2.43 14.01 -12.79
C ALA A 90 -2.69 15.12 -13.83
N LYS A 91 -1.92 16.22 -13.82
CA LYS A 91 -2.00 17.26 -14.85
C LYS A 91 -1.01 17.09 -16.01
N HIS A 92 0.27 16.77 -15.82
CA HIS A 92 1.24 16.72 -16.94
C HIS A 92 2.54 15.97 -16.59
N SER A 93 2.58 14.62 -16.53
CA SER A 93 3.82 13.90 -16.90
C SER A 93 3.62 12.40 -17.07
N LYS A 94 4.25 11.82 -18.11
CA LYS A 94 4.44 10.37 -18.31
C LYS A 94 5.69 9.86 -17.57
N ALA A 95 6.04 10.46 -16.43
CA ALA A 95 7.19 10.02 -15.65
C ALA A 95 6.79 8.79 -14.81
N LYS A 96 7.17 7.59 -15.28
CA LYS A 96 6.96 6.31 -14.58
C LYS A 96 7.93 6.07 -13.42
N SER A 97 8.48 7.11 -12.80
CA SER A 97 9.27 6.93 -11.59
C SER A 97 8.30 6.72 -10.43
N ASN A 98 8.40 5.57 -9.76
CA ASN A 98 7.73 5.33 -8.49
C ASN A 98 8.75 5.55 -7.35
N PRO A 99 9.02 6.80 -6.93
CA PRO A 99 9.91 7.09 -5.82
C PRO A 99 9.43 6.41 -4.54
N ALA A 100 10.34 6.28 -3.57
CA ALA A 100 9.96 5.84 -2.24
C ALA A 100 9.13 6.92 -1.53
N PRO A 101 8.10 6.54 -0.75
CA PRO A 101 7.48 7.39 0.27
C PRO A 101 8.53 7.99 1.21
N ASP A 102 8.27 9.19 1.74
CA ASP A 102 8.98 9.67 2.92
C ASP A 102 8.61 8.81 4.12
N VAL A 103 9.63 8.18 4.71
CA VAL A 103 9.52 7.29 5.87
C VAL A 103 10.10 7.92 7.14
N ASN A 104 10.44 9.22 7.10
CA ASN A 104 10.91 9.92 8.27
C ASN A 104 9.87 9.88 9.40
N GLY A 105 10.35 9.57 10.61
CA GLY A 105 9.52 9.42 11.81
C GLY A 105 8.71 8.11 11.86
N LEU A 106 8.98 7.15 10.97
CA LEU A 106 8.45 5.79 11.08
C LEU A 106 9.51 4.89 11.73
N ASP A 107 9.10 4.10 12.73
CA ASP A 107 9.97 3.09 13.35
C ASP A 107 10.01 1.81 12.49
N LEU A 108 10.67 1.90 11.34
CA LEU A 108 10.82 0.75 10.44
C LEU A 108 11.73 -0.34 11.02
N ALA A 109 12.54 -0.03 12.05
CA ALA A 109 13.38 -1.03 12.73
C ALA A 109 12.55 -2.03 13.55
N SER A 110 11.34 -1.65 13.98
CA SER A 110 10.38 -2.55 14.65
C SER A 110 9.96 -3.77 13.81
N VAL A 111 10.24 -3.75 12.50
CA VAL A 111 9.93 -4.82 11.56
C VAL A 111 11.08 -5.83 11.45
N ASP A 112 12.28 -5.53 11.93
CA ASP A 112 13.42 -6.44 11.70
C ASP A 112 13.26 -7.77 12.48
N PRO A 113 13.47 -8.94 11.84
CA PRO A 113 13.80 -9.10 10.42
C PRO A 113 12.59 -8.94 9.49
N VAL A 114 12.78 -8.32 8.32
CA VAL A 114 11.71 -8.09 7.32
C VAL A 114 11.10 -9.40 6.80
N PHE A 115 11.95 -10.42 6.69
CA PHE A 115 11.57 -11.76 6.24
C PHE A 115 11.91 -12.79 7.31
N VAL A 116 11.02 -13.75 7.51
CA VAL A 116 11.17 -14.82 8.51
C VAL A 116 11.03 -16.20 7.85
N PRO A 117 11.72 -17.23 8.38
CA PRO A 117 11.47 -18.59 7.96
C PRO A 117 10.10 -19.07 8.49
N TYR A 118 9.36 -19.76 7.64
CA TYR A 118 8.10 -20.40 7.98
C TYR A 118 8.14 -21.87 7.57
N THR A 119 7.64 -22.75 8.45
CA THR A 119 7.47 -24.17 8.15
C THR A 119 6.02 -24.42 7.78
N VAL A 120 5.78 -24.88 6.56
CA VAL A 120 4.44 -25.20 6.07
C VAL A 120 3.83 -26.29 6.95
N THR A 121 2.59 -26.08 7.39
CA THR A 121 1.86 -26.98 8.26
C THR A 121 0.83 -27.78 7.48
N GLU A 122 0.35 -28.89 8.07
CA GLU A 122 -0.76 -29.64 7.48
C GLU A 122 -2.06 -28.81 7.45
N ALA A 123 -2.25 -27.90 8.40
CA ALA A 123 -3.41 -27.02 8.44
C ALA A 123 -3.47 -26.08 7.24
N ASP A 124 -2.31 -25.62 6.76
CA ASP A 124 -2.22 -24.79 5.54
C ASP A 124 -2.75 -25.57 4.34
N LEU A 125 -2.41 -26.87 4.22
CA LEU A 125 -2.83 -27.73 3.12
C LEU A 125 -4.31 -28.16 3.22
N GLN A 126 -4.85 -28.27 4.43
CA GLN A 126 -6.27 -28.59 4.64
C GLN A 126 -7.23 -27.48 4.19
N SER A 127 -6.73 -26.26 3.99
CA SER A 127 -7.49 -25.13 3.48
C SER A 127 -7.64 -25.14 1.94
N VAL A 128 -6.93 -26.05 1.26
CA VAL A 128 -6.85 -26.15 -0.20
C VAL A 128 -7.78 -27.24 -0.72
N GLY A 129 -8.47 -26.98 -1.83
CA GLY A 129 -9.36 -27.97 -2.44
C GLY A 129 -10.17 -27.43 -3.61
N PRO A 130 -10.93 -28.29 -4.29
CA PRO A 130 -11.76 -27.89 -5.40
C PRO A 130 -12.91 -26.98 -4.92
N SER A 131 -13.10 -25.85 -5.60
CA SER A 131 -14.24 -24.96 -5.39
C SER A 131 -15.18 -24.97 -6.59
N PRO A 132 -16.51 -25.14 -6.39
CA PRO A 132 -17.50 -24.96 -7.46
C PRO A 132 -17.44 -23.56 -8.06
N LYS A 133 -17.80 -23.42 -9.34
CA LYS A 133 -17.83 -22.10 -10.01
C LYS A 133 -19.11 -21.31 -9.77
N GLU A 134 -20.22 -22.03 -9.55
CA GLU A 134 -21.55 -21.46 -9.47
C GLU A 134 -21.90 -21.04 -8.02
N PRO A 135 -22.38 -19.80 -7.78
CA PRO A 135 -22.71 -19.32 -6.44
C PRO A 135 -23.67 -20.19 -5.63
N PRO A 136 -24.74 -20.79 -6.20
CA PRO A 136 -25.64 -21.67 -5.43
C PRO A 136 -24.96 -22.94 -4.90
N GLN A 137 -23.89 -23.41 -5.55
CA GLN A 137 -23.12 -24.58 -5.14
C GLN A 137 -22.06 -24.17 -4.11
N GLN A 138 -21.42 -23.02 -4.31
CA GLN A 138 -20.50 -22.42 -3.35
C GLN A 138 -21.17 -22.18 -1.99
N ALA A 139 -22.40 -21.66 -1.99
CA ALA A 139 -23.17 -21.39 -0.77
C ALA A 139 -23.50 -22.62 0.08
N LYS A 140 -23.38 -23.84 -0.48
CA LYS A 140 -23.57 -25.10 0.26
C LYS A 140 -22.31 -25.56 0.98
N LEU A 141 -21.16 -24.97 0.69
CA LEU A 141 -19.90 -25.30 1.34
C LEU A 141 -19.82 -24.64 2.71
N LYS A 142 -19.18 -25.33 3.66
CA LYS A 142 -18.90 -24.77 4.99
C LYS A 142 -17.90 -23.60 4.94
N PHE A 143 -17.00 -23.63 3.96
CA PHE A 143 -16.05 -22.57 3.65
C PHE A 143 -15.63 -22.70 2.19
N LEU A 144 -15.10 -21.62 1.60
CA LEU A 144 -14.50 -21.65 0.28
C LEU A 144 -13.02 -22.01 0.39
N PRO A 145 -12.57 -23.14 -0.18
CA PRO A 145 -11.17 -23.51 -0.15
C PRO A 145 -10.34 -22.61 -1.08
N TYR A 146 -9.06 -22.47 -0.76
CA TYR A 146 -8.08 -21.89 -1.69
C TYR A 146 -7.84 -22.84 -2.87
N HIS A 147 -7.47 -22.25 -4.01
CA HIS A 147 -7.25 -23.00 -5.25
C HIS A 147 -6.03 -23.93 -5.15
N ASP A 148 -4.94 -23.45 -4.58
CA ASP A 148 -3.71 -24.20 -4.37
C ASP A 148 -2.95 -23.75 -3.10
N PRO A 149 -1.91 -24.50 -2.66
CA PRO A 149 -1.17 -24.14 -1.45
C PRO A 149 -0.43 -22.81 -1.53
N ALA A 150 -0.04 -22.36 -2.72
CA ALA A 150 0.67 -21.09 -2.88
C ALA A 150 -0.28 -19.92 -2.60
N ASP A 151 -1.52 -20.01 -3.08
CA ASP A 151 -2.59 -19.05 -2.77
C ASP A 151 -2.89 -18.99 -1.27
N ALA A 152 -3.02 -20.14 -0.61
CA ALA A 152 -3.29 -20.22 0.83
C ALA A 152 -2.17 -19.56 1.66
N LEU A 153 -0.91 -19.82 1.30
CA LEU A 153 0.25 -19.21 1.96
C LEU A 153 0.40 -17.72 1.65
N ALA A 154 0.07 -17.29 0.43
CA ALA A 154 0.05 -15.88 0.07
C ALA A 154 -0.96 -15.10 0.93
N GLU A 155 -2.18 -15.61 1.06
CA GLU A 155 -3.19 -15.01 1.93
C GLU A 155 -2.75 -14.99 3.40
N LYS A 156 -2.21 -16.12 3.90
CA LYS A 156 -1.73 -16.24 5.29
C LYS A 156 -0.70 -15.17 5.68
N PHE A 157 0.14 -14.74 4.74
CA PHE A 157 1.17 -13.72 4.97
C PHE A 157 0.88 -12.38 4.28
N HIS A 158 -0.38 -12.11 3.93
CA HIS A 158 -0.85 -10.88 3.27
C HIS A 158 -0.04 -10.53 2.00
N SER A 159 0.51 -11.53 1.33
CA SER A 159 1.53 -11.37 0.30
C SER A 159 0.96 -11.63 -1.10
N ASP A 160 1.60 -11.05 -2.10
CA ASP A 160 1.41 -11.46 -3.49
C ASP A 160 2.06 -12.84 -3.74
N ILE A 161 1.38 -13.70 -4.50
CA ILE A 161 1.87 -15.06 -4.84
C ILE A 161 3.17 -14.99 -5.65
N HIS A 162 3.28 -14.06 -6.60
CA HIS A 162 4.51 -13.91 -7.38
C HIS A 162 5.64 -13.35 -6.53
N PHE A 163 5.34 -12.51 -5.55
CA PHE A 163 6.33 -12.03 -4.60
C PHE A 163 6.84 -13.17 -3.70
N LEU A 164 5.96 -14.02 -3.19
CA LEU A 164 6.39 -15.22 -2.46
C LEU A 164 7.24 -16.16 -3.31
N GLU A 165 6.95 -16.33 -4.61
CA GLU A 165 7.78 -17.13 -5.52
C GLU A 165 9.15 -16.48 -5.76
N GLN A 166 9.24 -15.14 -5.78
CA GLN A 166 10.52 -14.43 -5.84
C GLN A 166 11.37 -14.66 -4.59
N LEU A 167 10.73 -14.70 -3.40
CA LEU A 167 11.40 -15.02 -2.15
C LEU A 167 11.80 -16.51 -2.07
N ASN A 168 11.02 -17.38 -2.72
CA ASN A 168 11.17 -18.84 -2.66
C ASN A 168 11.26 -19.50 -4.05
N PRO A 169 12.28 -19.21 -4.88
CA PRO A 169 12.31 -19.66 -6.27
C PRO A 169 12.18 -21.17 -6.40
N GLY A 170 11.15 -21.62 -7.13
CA GLY A 170 10.88 -23.02 -7.44
C GLY A 170 10.21 -23.82 -6.32
N LYS A 171 9.99 -23.24 -5.14
CA LYS A 171 9.40 -23.98 -4.00
C LYS A 171 7.87 -23.96 -4.02
N LEU A 172 7.21 -22.92 -4.55
CA LEU A 172 5.74 -22.82 -4.46
C LEU A 172 5.00 -23.75 -5.43
N LYS A 173 5.69 -24.38 -6.39
CA LYS A 173 5.07 -25.28 -7.37
C LYS A 173 4.64 -26.63 -6.78
N ALA A 174 5.26 -27.05 -5.68
CA ALA A 174 5.05 -28.37 -5.08
C ALA A 174 5.22 -28.30 -3.55
N VAL A 175 4.46 -27.41 -2.93
CA VAL A 175 4.47 -27.19 -1.48
C VAL A 175 3.95 -28.44 -0.75
N LYS A 176 4.69 -28.88 0.27
CA LYS A 176 4.28 -29.94 1.20
C LYS A 176 4.48 -29.49 2.65
N ALA A 177 3.79 -30.16 3.58
CA ALA A 177 4.01 -29.96 4.99
C ALA A 177 5.48 -30.24 5.36
N GLY A 178 6.04 -29.41 6.23
CA GLY A 178 7.46 -29.42 6.62
C GLY A 178 8.39 -28.62 5.70
N ASP A 179 7.90 -28.09 4.56
CA ASP A 179 8.72 -27.21 3.73
C ASP A 179 9.06 -25.90 4.43
N GLN A 180 10.32 -25.46 4.28
CA GLN A 180 10.78 -24.17 4.79
C GLN A 180 10.73 -23.11 3.70
N LEU A 181 9.94 -22.06 3.95
CA LEU A 181 9.76 -20.89 3.10
C LEU A 181 10.25 -19.64 3.81
N ILE A 182 10.61 -18.62 3.05
CA ILE A 182 10.89 -17.27 3.51
C ILE A 182 9.67 -16.41 3.21
N VAL A 183 9.08 -15.78 4.22
CA VAL A 183 7.82 -15.03 4.12
C VAL A 183 7.96 -13.65 4.76
N PRO A 184 7.12 -12.66 4.41
CA PRO A 184 7.06 -11.39 5.12
C PRO A 184 6.74 -11.57 6.61
N ASN A 185 7.37 -10.75 7.46
CA ASN A 185 7.20 -10.79 8.91
C ASN A 185 5.92 -10.06 9.39
N VAL A 186 4.76 -10.60 9.00
CA VAL A 186 3.45 -10.13 9.44
C VAL A 186 2.85 -11.07 10.49
N GLU A 187 1.80 -10.61 11.18
CA GLU A 187 0.96 -11.51 11.97
C GLU A 187 0.23 -12.46 11.00
N PRO A 188 0.47 -13.78 11.04
CA PRO A 188 -0.11 -14.69 10.07
C PRO A 188 -1.63 -14.79 10.24
N PHE A 189 -2.36 -14.73 9.15
CA PHE A 189 -3.79 -15.01 9.16
C PHE A 189 -4.04 -16.52 9.33
N GLU A 190 -4.61 -16.91 10.47
CA GLU A 190 -4.93 -18.31 10.76
C GLU A 190 -6.39 -18.62 10.45
N LEU A 191 -6.68 -19.11 9.24
CA LEU A 191 -8.05 -19.46 8.83
C LEU A 191 -8.76 -20.41 9.81
N ALA A 192 -8.01 -21.31 10.46
CA ALA A 192 -8.56 -22.23 11.45
C ALA A 192 -9.17 -21.52 12.67
N SER A 193 -8.63 -20.36 13.07
CA SER A 193 -9.14 -19.56 14.19
C SER A 193 -10.50 -18.89 13.91
N VAL A 194 -10.83 -18.67 12.64
CA VAL A 194 -12.08 -18.02 12.20
C VAL A 194 -13.26 -18.99 12.23
N LYS A 195 -13.01 -20.30 12.19
CA LYS A 195 -14.07 -21.33 12.12
C LYS A 195 -14.96 -21.41 13.37
N ASP A 196 -14.53 -20.78 14.46
CA ASP A 196 -15.28 -20.71 15.72
C ASP A 196 -16.20 -19.48 15.82
N ILE A 197 -16.20 -18.59 14.82
CA ILE A 197 -17.07 -17.41 14.78
C ILE A 197 -18.49 -17.85 14.40
N LYS A 198 -19.42 -17.77 15.36
CA LYS A 198 -20.84 -18.06 15.10
C LYS A 198 -21.45 -16.91 14.27
N PRO A 199 -22.35 -17.19 13.32
CA PRO A 199 -23.13 -16.14 12.65
C PRO A 199 -23.76 -15.19 13.68
N GLY A 200 -23.53 -13.88 13.53
CA GLY A 200 -23.97 -12.86 14.48
C GLY A 200 -23.00 -12.57 15.64
N SER A 201 -21.80 -13.13 15.64
CA SER A 201 -20.72 -12.78 16.60
C SER A 201 -19.93 -11.54 16.17
N GLU A 202 -20.54 -10.67 15.38
CA GLU A 202 -19.96 -9.39 15.00
C GLU A 202 -19.66 -8.62 16.29
N VAL A 203 -18.38 -8.37 16.57
CA VAL A 203 -18.03 -7.38 17.58
C VAL A 203 -18.66 -6.09 17.07
N SER A 204 -19.55 -5.48 17.87
CA SER A 204 -20.09 -4.16 17.56
C SER A 204 -18.91 -3.26 17.24
N SER A 205 -18.68 -3.02 15.95
CA SER A 205 -17.67 -2.10 15.51
C SER A 205 -18.19 -0.75 15.97
N GLN A 206 -17.70 -0.26 17.12
CA GLN A 206 -17.79 1.16 17.41
C GLN A 206 -17.18 1.84 16.20
N ALA A 207 -18.03 2.47 15.39
CA ALA A 207 -17.56 3.20 14.24
C ALA A 207 -16.56 4.21 14.78
N ALA A 208 -15.30 4.13 14.35
CA ALA A 208 -14.24 5.04 14.78
C ALA A 208 -14.53 6.53 14.45
N ASN A 209 -15.70 6.81 13.87
CA ASN A 209 -16.17 8.12 13.45
C ASN A 209 -17.57 8.47 13.99
N GLU A 210 -18.09 7.77 15.02
CA GLU A 210 -19.16 8.36 15.83
C GLU A 210 -18.56 9.49 16.66
N VAL A 211 -18.43 10.66 16.03
CA VAL A 211 -18.38 11.92 16.78
C VAL A 211 -19.73 12.02 17.45
N GLU A 212 -19.78 11.66 18.73
CA GLU A 212 -20.93 11.95 19.58
C GLU A 212 -21.19 13.46 19.49
N ASP A 213 -22.30 13.82 18.85
CA ASP A 213 -22.82 15.17 18.85
C ASP A 213 -23.24 15.48 20.30
N GLN A 214 -22.28 15.97 21.09
CA GLN A 214 -22.56 16.52 22.41
C GLN A 214 -23.49 17.72 22.21
N ALA A 215 -24.78 17.50 22.43
CA ALA A 215 -25.74 18.58 22.61
C ALA A 215 -25.35 19.36 23.87
N ASP A 216 -24.55 20.41 23.70
CA ASP A 216 -24.32 21.43 24.71
C ASP A 216 -25.67 22.06 25.10
N ALA A 217 -26.18 21.66 26.26
CA ALA A 217 -27.24 22.37 26.93
C ALA A 217 -26.63 23.60 27.63
N GLN A 218 -26.47 24.70 26.90
CA GLN A 218 -26.42 26.03 27.51
C GLN A 218 -27.48 26.94 26.90
N SER A 219 -28.49 27.18 27.72
CA SER A 219 -29.54 28.17 27.58
C SER A 219 -28.98 29.59 27.36
N GLY A 220 -29.37 30.23 26.26
CA GLY A 220 -29.16 31.67 26.02
C GLY A 220 -29.84 32.12 24.72
N THR A 221 -30.94 32.85 24.84
CA THR A 221 -31.83 33.36 23.77
C THR A 221 -31.26 34.60 23.04
N PRO A 222 -31.89 35.17 21.99
CA PRO A 222 -31.40 35.15 20.60
C PRO A 222 -30.96 36.52 20.06
N ALA A 223 -30.14 36.54 19.01
CA ALA A 223 -30.05 37.68 18.10
C ALA A 223 -29.78 37.25 16.65
N GLU A 224 -30.60 37.82 15.78
CA GLU A 224 -30.81 37.65 14.36
C GLU A 224 -29.64 38.17 13.52
N ASN A 225 -29.11 37.39 12.55
CA ASN A 225 -28.86 37.91 11.20
C ASN A 225 -28.66 36.83 10.13
N THR A 226 -29.21 37.18 8.98
CA THR A 226 -29.39 36.53 7.68
C THR A 226 -28.14 35.94 6.98
N GLY A 227 -28.35 34.86 6.21
CA GLY A 227 -27.35 34.35 5.25
C GLY A 227 -27.69 32.98 4.68
N THR A 228 -28.43 32.95 3.57
CA THR A 228 -28.83 31.79 2.76
C THR A 228 -27.69 30.83 2.37
N GLY A 229 -27.84 29.55 2.70
CA GLY A 229 -27.13 28.43 2.08
C GLY A 229 -28.02 27.19 2.12
N ALA A 230 -28.58 26.80 0.97
CA ALA A 230 -29.56 25.72 0.86
C ALA A 230 -28.97 24.36 1.25
N ALA A 231 -29.44 23.78 2.35
CA ALA A 231 -29.19 22.38 2.68
C ALA A 231 -30.09 21.49 1.82
N VAL A 232 -29.50 20.72 0.90
CA VAL A 232 -30.21 19.65 0.19
C VAL A 232 -30.43 18.51 1.17
N VAL A 233 -31.62 18.42 1.73
CA VAL A 233 -32.05 17.30 2.57
C VAL A 233 -32.45 16.14 1.65
N VAL A 234 -31.57 15.16 1.49
CA VAL A 234 -31.94 13.87 0.89
C VAL A 234 -32.63 13.04 1.97
N LYS A 235 -33.97 12.96 1.93
CA LYS A 235 -34.74 12.04 2.76
C LYS A 235 -34.64 10.65 2.15
N ILE A 236 -33.92 9.75 2.80
CA ILE A 236 -33.93 8.32 2.46
C ILE A 236 -35.05 7.69 3.29
N ASP A 237 -36.13 7.29 2.63
CA ASP A 237 -37.23 6.54 3.25
C ASP A 237 -36.79 5.08 3.41
N THR A 238 -36.59 4.64 4.65
CA THR A 238 -36.12 3.29 5.01
C THR A 238 -37.26 2.28 5.19
N LYS A 239 -38.47 2.56 4.70
CA LYS A 239 -39.59 1.62 4.77
C LYS A 239 -40.04 1.14 3.40
N SER A 240 -39.34 0.15 2.86
CA SER A 240 -39.91 -1.02 2.16
C SER A 240 -38.82 -1.72 1.35
N ASN A 241 -38.42 -2.93 1.76
CA ASN A 241 -38.50 -4.11 0.90
C ASN A 241 -38.02 -5.35 1.68
N THR A 242 -38.91 -5.95 2.46
CA THR A 242 -38.76 -7.34 2.89
C THR A 242 -38.92 -8.23 1.66
N LEU A 243 -37.81 -8.78 1.18
CA LEU A 243 -37.79 -9.80 0.13
C LEU A 243 -38.50 -11.07 0.63
N GLY A 244 -39.57 -11.44 -0.07
CA GLY A 244 -40.20 -12.74 0.02
C GLY A 244 -39.80 -13.61 -1.16
N VAL A 245 -39.59 -14.89 -0.83
CA VAL A 245 -39.29 -16.09 -1.64
C VAL A 245 -37.83 -16.30 -2.01
#